data_AF-A0A851F9G5-F1
#
_entry.id   AF-A0A851F9G5-F1
#
_cell.length_a   1.000
_cell.length_b   1.000
_cell.length_c   1.000
_cell.angle_alpha   90.00
_cell.angle_beta   90.00
_cell.angle_gamma   90.00
#
_symmetry.space_group_name_H-M   'P 1'
#
loop_
_entity.id
_entity.type
_entity.pdbx_description
1 polymer ?
#
loop_
_entity_poly.entity_id
_entity_poly.type
_entity_poly.pdbx_seq_one_letter_code
_entity_poly.pdbx_strand_id
1 'polypeptide(L)' 'RRLRAALRERFLRGLSAARGRPARFSLRSGIRVDAVFAAADVESAEFQVDSLVTPL' A
#
# COMPACT_ATOMS: atom_id res chain seq x y z
N ARG A 1 -22.10 -3.78 -12.68
CA ARG A 1 -20.69 -3.64 -13.16
C ARG A 1 -20.10 -2.24 -12.88
N ARG A 2 -20.85 -1.14 -13.10
CA ARG A 2 -20.37 0.25 -12.88
C ARG A 2 -19.85 0.54 -11.45
N LEU A 3 -20.55 0.10 -10.40
CA LEU A 3 -20.11 0.33 -9.01
C LEU A 3 -18.73 -0.28 -8.71
N ARG A 4 -18.50 -1.53 -9.12
CA ARG A 4 -17.19 -2.19 -8.95
C ARG A 4 -16.09 -1.46 -9.72
N ALA A 5 -16.37 -1.00 -10.93
CA ALA A 5 -15.43 -0.21 -11.72
C ALA A 5 -15.08 1.13 -11.04
N ALA A 6 -16.07 1.85 -10.52
CA ALA A 6 -15.85 3.11 -9.80
C ALA A 6 -15.01 2.91 -8.51
N LEU A 7 -15.28 1.85 -7.75
CA LEU A 7 -14.47 1.50 -6.58
C LEU A 7 -13.03 1.15 -6.96
N ARG A 8 -12.86 0.37 -8.04
CA ARG A 8 -11.54 0.00 -8.55
C ARG A 8 -10.75 1.22 -9.00
N GLU A 9 -11.37 2.13 -9.73
CA GLU A 9 -10.73 3.38 -10.14
C GLU A 9 -10.28 4.20 -8.94
N ARG A 10 -11.15 4.42 -7.96
CA ARG A 10 -10.81 5.17 -6.74
C ARG A 10 -9.66 4.51 -5.99
N PHE A 11 -9.67 3.19 -5.89
CA PHE A 11 -8.59 2.42 -5.27
C PHE A 11 -7.25 2.61 -5.99
N LEU A 12 -7.23 2.48 -7.33
CA LEU A 12 -6.01 2.66 -8.14
C LEU A 12 -5.46 4.09 -8.07
N ARG A 13 -6.34 5.10 -8.08
CA ARG A 13 -5.96 6.50 -7.87
C ARG A 13 -5.36 6.71 -6.48
N GLY A 14 -5.93 6.08 -5.45
CA GLY A 14 -5.40 6.11 -4.08
C GLY A 14 -3.99 5.53 -4.00
N LEU A 15 -3.76 4.35 -4.58
CA LEU A 15 -2.43 3.74 -4.64
C LEU A 15 -1.43 4.63 -5.38
N SER A 16 -1.83 5.19 -6.52
CA SER A 16 -0.96 6.07 -7.31
C SER A 16 -0.57 7.33 -6.54
N ALA A 17 -1.51 7.92 -5.79
CA ALA A 17 -1.26 9.09 -4.96
C ALA A 17 -0.39 8.79 -3.72
N ALA A 18 -0.37 7.54 -3.26
CA ALA A 18 0.46 7.12 -2.13
C ALA A 18 1.94 6.92 -2.50
N ARG A 19 2.27 6.75 -3.79
CA ARG A 19 3.63 6.49 -4.26
C ARG A 19 4.61 7.58 -3.79
N GLY A 20 5.73 7.14 -3.21
CA GLY A 20 6.78 7.99 -2.66
C GLY A 20 6.44 8.65 -1.32
N ARG A 21 5.30 8.31 -0.70
CA ARG A 21 4.90 8.90 0.58
C ARG A 21 5.22 7.95 1.75
N PRO A 22 5.62 8.49 2.92
CA PRO A 22 5.67 7.71 4.15
C PRO A 22 4.31 7.10 4.47
N ALA A 23 4.31 5.84 4.86
CA ALA A 23 3.14 5.06 5.23
C ALA A 23 3.48 4.10 6.37
N ARG A 24 2.45 3.79 7.17
CA ARG A 24 2.53 2.81 8.25
C ARG A 24 1.80 1.55 7.86
N PHE A 25 2.47 0.41 7.96
CA PHE A 25 1.92 -0.89 7.66
C PHE A 25 1.72 -1.67 8.96
N SER A 26 0.56 -2.33 9.07
CA SER A 26 0.28 -3.25 10.18
C SER A 26 0.42 -4.68 9.67
N LEU A 27 1.39 -5.41 10.20
CA LEU A 27 1.61 -6.81 9.85
C LEU A 27 0.67 -7.70 10.67
N ARG A 28 0.42 -8.93 10.15
CA ARG A 28 -0.45 -9.91 10.82
C ARG A 28 0.01 -10.27 12.24
N SER A 29 1.31 -10.17 12.51
CA SER A 29 1.90 -10.38 13.85
C SER A 29 1.54 -9.29 14.87
N GLY A 30 0.87 -8.21 14.45
CA GLY A 30 0.58 -7.04 15.29
C GLY A 30 1.70 -5.99 15.27
N ILE A 31 2.82 -6.28 14.60
CA ILE A 31 3.94 -5.35 14.42
C ILE A 31 3.51 -4.23 13.47
N ARG A 32 3.85 -2.99 13.84
CA ARG A 32 3.73 -1.81 12.98
C ARG A 32 5.10 -1.43 12.47
N VAL A 33 5.19 -1.22 11.16
CA VAL A 33 6.42 -0.77 10.50
C VAL A 33 6.12 0.51 9.73
N ASP A 34 7.07 1.44 9.76
CA ASP A 34 7.02 2.66 8.96
C ASP A 34 7.93 2.47 7.74
N ALA A 35 7.47 2.86 6.56
CA ALA A 35 8.22 2.75 5.31
C ALA A 35 7.73 3.81 4.30
N VAL A 36 8.42 3.94 3.16
CA VAL A 36 7.95 4.74 2.02
C VAL A 36 7.26 3.81 1.03
N PHE A 37 6.00 4.07 0.71
CA PHE A 37 5.27 3.23 -0.26
C PHE A 37 5.80 3.45 -1.68
N ALA A 38 6.23 2.38 -2.36
CA ALA A 38 6.81 2.47 -3.71
C ALA A 38 5.84 1.94 -4.79
N ALA A 39 5.37 0.70 -4.63
CA ALA A 39 4.47 0.07 -5.59
C ALA A 39 3.57 -0.98 -4.91
N ALA A 40 2.48 -1.34 -5.59
CA ALA A 40 1.60 -2.44 -5.19
C ALA A 40 1.33 -3.34 -6.39
N ASP A 41 1.47 -4.64 -6.19
CA ASP A 41 0.85 -5.61 -7.09
C ASP A 41 -0.64 -5.68 -6.76
N VAL A 42 -1.45 -5.44 -7.77
CA VAL A 42 -2.89 -5.28 -7.61
C VAL A 42 -3.68 -6.59 -7.71
N GLU A 43 -3.02 -7.67 -8.09
CA GLU A 43 -3.56 -9.03 -8.19
C GLU A 43 -3.16 -9.85 -6.96
N SER A 44 -1.92 -9.74 -6.50
CA SER A 44 -1.41 -10.47 -5.32
C SER A 44 -1.53 -9.70 -4.00
N ALA A 45 -1.82 -8.39 -4.05
CA ALA A 45 -1.85 -7.49 -2.89
C ALA A 45 -0.50 -7.35 -2.15
N GLU A 46 0.61 -7.58 -2.85
CA GLU A 46 1.95 -7.34 -2.33
C GLU A 46 2.33 -5.86 -2.43
N PHE A 47 3.02 -5.35 -1.41
CA PHE A 47 3.54 -3.99 -1.38
C PHE A 47 5.06 -3.98 -1.44
N GLN A 48 5.59 -3.21 -2.39
CA GLN A 48 6.99 -2.85 -2.45
C GLN A 48 7.17 -1.52 -1.73
N VAL A 49 8.14 -1.48 -0.82
CA VAL A 49 8.41 -0.33 0.04
C VAL A 49 9.90 -0.02 0.08
N ASP A 50 10.22 1.27 0.18
CA ASP A 50 11.57 1.76 0.42
C ASP A 50 11.72 2.17 1.88
N SER A 51 12.97 2.27 2.35
CA SER A 51 13.30 2.78 3.70
C SER A 51 12.50 2.12 4.82
N LEU A 52 12.32 0.79 4.74
CA LEU A 52 11.59 0.01 5.74
C LEU A 52 12.29 0.10 7.11
N VAL A 53 11.58 0.64 8.09
CA VAL A 53 12.03 0.68 9.48
C VAL A 53 11.51 -0.55 10.20
N THR A 54 12.43 -1.47 10.53
CA THR A 54 12.12 -2.65 11.34
C THR A 54 12.27 -2.36 12.83
N PRO A 55 11.51 -3.04 13.71
CA PRO A 55 11.71 -2.95 15.16
C PRO A 55 13.01 -3.62 15.66
N LEU A 56 13.78 -4.21 14.73
CA LEU A 56 15.06 -4.90 14.95
C LEU A 56 16.18 -4.05 14.37
#